data_AF-A0AAQ5BH43-F1
#
_entry.id   AF-A0AAQ5BH43-F1
#
_cell.length_a   1.000
_cell.length_b   1.000
_cell.length_c   1.000
_cell.angle_alpha   90.00
_cell.angle_beta   90.00
_cell.angle_gamma   90.00
#
_symmetry.space_group_name_H-M   'P 1'
#
loop_
_entity.id
_entity.type
_entity.pdbx_description
1 polymer ?
#
loop_
_entity_poly.entity_id
_entity_poly.type
_entity_poly.pdbx_seq_one_letter_code
_entity_poly.pdbx_strand_id
1 'polypeptide(L)'
;MSCNGGSHPRINTLGRMIRAESGPDLRYEVTSGGGGTSRMYYSRRGVITDQNSDGYCQTGTMSRHQNQNTIQELLQNCSDCLMRAELIVQPELKYGDGIQLTRSRELDECFAQANDQMEILDSLIREMRQMGQPCDAYQKRLLQLQEQMRALYKAISVPRVRRASSKGGGGYTCQSGSGWDEFTKHVTSECLGWMRQQRAEMDMVAWGVDLASVEQHINSHRGIHNSIGDYRWQLDKIKADLREKSAIYQLEEEYENLLKASFERMDHLRQLQNIIQATSREIMWINDCEEEELLYDWSDKNTNIAQKQEAFSIRMSQLEVKEKELNKLKQESDQLVLNQHPASDKIEAYMDTLQTQWSWILQITKCIDVHLKENAAYFQFFEEAQSTEAYLKGLQDSIRKKYPCDKNMPLQHLLEQIKELEKEREKILEYKRQVQNLVNKSKKIVQLKPRNPDYRSNKPIILRALCDYKQDQVCTHLE
;
A
#
# COMPACT_ATOMS: atom_id res chain seq x y z
N MET A 1 -8.08 -11.08 7.63
CA MET A 1 -8.94 -9.99 8.13
C MET A 1 -9.35 -9.14 6.93
N SER A 2 -10.59 -8.66 6.91
CA SER A 2 -11.38 -8.18 5.76
C SER A 2 -10.62 -7.51 4.62
N CYS A 3 -10.76 -8.12 3.44
CA CYS A 3 -10.48 -7.54 2.14
C CYS A 3 -11.73 -6.82 1.63
N ASN A 4 -11.74 -5.49 1.73
CA ASN A 4 -12.58 -4.62 0.91
C ASN A 4 -11.68 -3.51 0.36
N GLY A 5 -11.05 -3.77 -0.78
CA GLY A 5 -10.27 -2.80 -1.54
C GLY A 5 -11.01 -2.45 -2.82
N GLY A 6 -11.30 -1.15 -2.98
CA GLY A 6 -11.95 -0.58 -4.16
C GLY A 6 -11.21 -0.89 -5.45
N SER A 7 -11.97 -0.98 -6.54
CA SER A 7 -11.46 -1.37 -7.86
C SER A 7 -10.82 -0.17 -8.57
N HIS A 8 -9.50 -0.23 -8.76
CA HIS A 8 -8.79 0.58 -9.76
C HIS A 8 -8.34 -0.31 -10.94
N PRO A 9 -8.58 0.10 -12.20
CA PRO A 9 -8.15 -0.66 -13.36
C PRO A 9 -6.61 -0.65 -13.49
N ARG A 10 -6.05 -1.77 -13.96
CA ARG A 10 -4.60 -1.94 -14.17
C ARG A 10 -4.12 -1.00 -15.29
N ILE A 11 -3.34 0.04 -14.96
CA ILE A 11 -2.65 0.86 -15.97
C ILE A 11 -1.37 0.12 -16.38
N ASN A 12 -1.50 -0.80 -17.35
CA ASN A 12 -0.39 -1.55 -17.93
C ASN A 12 0.42 -0.73 -18.96
N THR A 13 0.42 0.60 -18.86
CA THR A 13 0.93 1.49 -19.92
C THR A 13 2.32 2.07 -19.67
N LEU A 14 2.86 1.94 -18.45
CA LEU A 14 4.19 2.50 -18.13
C LEU A 14 5.37 1.62 -18.59
N GLY A 15 5.17 0.32 -18.75
CA GLY A 15 6.24 -0.61 -19.17
C GLY A 15 6.66 -0.51 -20.66
N ARG A 16 5.88 0.16 -21.52
CA ARG A 16 6.19 0.25 -22.97
C ARG A 16 6.91 1.52 -23.41
N MET A 17 6.99 2.56 -22.57
CA MET A 17 7.53 3.86 -23.00
C MET A 17 9.04 4.05 -22.73
N ILE A 18 9.70 3.09 -22.06
CA ILE A 18 11.14 3.16 -21.77
C ILE A 18 11.88 1.99 -22.45
N ARG A 19 11.80 1.91 -23.79
CA ARG A 19 12.83 1.22 -24.60
C ARG A 19 12.62 1.52 -26.08
N ALA A 20 13.01 2.73 -26.47
CA ALA A 20 13.43 2.98 -27.85
C ALA A 20 14.93 2.67 -27.96
N GLU A 21 15.23 1.73 -28.84
CA GLU A 21 16.50 1.52 -29.54
C GLU A 21 17.78 1.31 -28.72
N SER A 22 18.22 0.05 -28.64
CA SER A 22 19.63 -0.32 -28.82
C SER A 22 19.69 -1.81 -29.20
N GLY A 23 20.23 -2.07 -30.40
CA GLY A 23 20.48 -3.40 -30.96
C GLY A 23 21.64 -4.15 -30.30
N PRO A 24 22.03 -5.32 -30.85
CA PRO A 24 22.46 -6.48 -30.06
C PRO A 24 23.99 -6.66 -29.90
N ASP A 25 24.30 -7.58 -28.97
CA ASP A 25 25.52 -8.36 -28.76
C ASP A 25 26.77 -7.69 -28.15
N LEU A 26 27.22 -8.24 -27.02
CA LEU A 26 28.49 -8.99 -26.98
C LEU A 26 28.66 -9.75 -25.64
N ARG A 27 28.76 -11.08 -25.76
CA ARG A 27 29.24 -12.01 -24.74
C ARG A 27 30.70 -11.70 -24.39
N TYR A 28 31.05 -11.83 -23.11
CA TYR A 28 32.42 -12.14 -22.69
C TYR A 28 32.41 -13.15 -21.54
N GLU A 29 32.98 -14.32 -21.82
CA GLU A 29 33.40 -15.32 -20.83
C GLU A 29 34.65 -14.81 -20.09
N VAL A 30 34.71 -15.03 -18.77
CA VAL A 30 35.98 -15.12 -18.05
C VAL A 30 35.91 -16.29 -17.06
N THR A 31 36.77 -17.26 -17.30
CA THR A 31 37.10 -18.40 -16.43
C THR A 31 38.31 -18.10 -15.53
N SER A 32 38.33 -18.83 -14.39
CA SER A 32 39.48 -19.10 -13.49
C SER A 32 39.77 -18.03 -12.42
N GLY A 33 40.00 -18.32 -11.14
CA GLY A 33 40.17 -19.55 -10.37
C GLY A 33 40.80 -19.20 -9.00
N GLY A 34 40.66 -20.07 -7.99
CA GLY A 34 41.58 -20.12 -6.84
C GLY A 34 41.05 -19.78 -5.43
N GLY A 35 40.64 -20.83 -4.71
CA GLY A 35 40.97 -21.20 -3.31
C GLY A 35 41.06 -20.19 -2.16
N GLY A 36 40.43 -20.52 -1.02
CA GLY A 36 40.89 -20.02 0.28
C GLY A 36 39.91 -20.05 1.47
N THR A 37 39.89 -21.18 2.18
CA THR A 37 39.71 -21.34 3.65
C THR A 37 38.43 -20.92 4.37
N SER A 38 37.85 -21.95 4.97
CA SER A 38 36.75 -22.01 5.95
C SER A 38 37.10 -21.40 7.31
N ARG A 39 36.13 -20.71 7.95
CA ARG A 39 36.12 -20.46 9.40
C ARG A 39 34.70 -20.50 9.95
N MET A 40 34.36 -21.65 10.53
CA MET A 40 33.13 -21.93 11.30
C MET A 40 33.15 -21.18 12.63
N TYR A 41 32.09 -20.46 12.96
CA TYR A 41 31.78 -20.00 14.31
C TYR A 41 30.57 -20.78 14.83
N TYR A 42 30.81 -21.63 15.84
CA TYR A 42 29.76 -22.21 16.67
C TYR A 42 29.22 -21.14 17.62
N SER A 43 27.90 -20.97 17.67
CA SER A 43 27.26 -20.29 18.80
C SER A 43 26.07 -21.10 19.32
N ARG A 44 26.10 -21.29 20.63
CA ARG A 44 25.38 -22.24 21.47
C ARG A 44 24.03 -21.64 21.85
N ARG A 45 22.91 -22.26 21.45
CA ARG A 45 21.56 -21.85 21.90
C ARG A 45 21.11 -22.77 23.03
N GLY A 46 20.95 -22.18 24.21
CA GLY A 46 20.44 -22.84 25.41
C GLY A 46 18.94 -23.10 25.32
N VAL A 47 18.56 -24.25 25.89
CA VAL A 47 17.19 -24.71 26.12
C VAL A 47 16.57 -23.86 27.23
N ILE A 48 15.40 -23.28 27.00
CA ILE A 48 14.53 -22.74 28.06
C ILE A 48 13.21 -23.50 27.97
N THR A 49 12.84 -24.05 29.12
CA THR A 49 11.71 -24.92 29.44
C THR A 49 10.38 -24.18 29.48
N ASP A 50 9.33 -24.83 28.96
CA ASP A 50 7.93 -24.47 29.11
C ASP A 50 7.47 -24.47 30.58
N GLN A 51 6.70 -23.45 30.97
CA GLN A 51 5.81 -23.50 32.13
C GLN A 51 4.43 -22.94 31.74
N ASN A 52 3.42 -23.80 31.86
CA ASN A 52 1.99 -23.46 31.85
C ASN A 52 1.64 -22.51 33.01
N SER A 53 0.78 -21.53 32.74
CA SER A 53 0.01 -20.83 33.77
C SER A 53 -1.38 -20.50 33.24
N ASP A 54 -2.37 -21.27 33.67
CA ASP A 54 -3.79 -20.95 33.60
C ASP A 54 -4.14 -19.97 34.73
N GLY A 55 -4.74 -18.81 34.41
CA GLY A 55 -5.30 -17.92 35.42
C GLY A 55 -5.72 -16.53 34.94
N TYR A 56 -7.02 -16.25 35.07
CA TYR A 56 -7.68 -14.93 35.08
C TYR A 56 -7.87 -14.18 33.74
N CYS A 57 -9.06 -14.37 33.15
CA CYS A 57 -9.66 -13.44 32.17
C CYS A 57 -11.15 -13.26 32.47
N GLN A 58 -11.50 -12.46 33.49
CA GLN A 58 -12.91 -12.03 33.72
C GLN A 58 -13.08 -10.53 34.05
N THR A 59 -12.01 -9.76 34.27
CA THR A 59 -12.10 -8.32 34.61
C THR A 59 -12.10 -7.39 33.39
N GLY A 60 -11.61 -7.84 32.23
CA GLY A 60 -11.46 -7.00 31.04
C GLY A 60 -12.74 -6.71 30.25
N THR A 61 -13.80 -7.52 30.40
CA THR A 61 -15.06 -7.36 29.65
C THR A 61 -15.98 -6.29 30.25
N MET A 62 -16.00 -6.14 31.58
CA MET A 62 -16.82 -5.13 32.26
C MET A 62 -16.34 -3.69 32.01
N SER A 63 -15.02 -3.46 32.04
CA SER A 63 -14.44 -2.13 31.77
C SER A 63 -14.58 -1.71 30.29
N ARG A 64 -14.55 -2.67 29.36
CA ARG A 64 -14.81 -2.42 27.92
C ARG A 64 -16.24 -1.93 27.66
N HIS A 65 -17.23 -2.54 28.30
CA HIS A 65 -18.64 -2.15 28.13
C HIS A 65 -18.94 -0.80 28.78
N GLN A 66 -18.32 -0.48 29.92
CA GLN A 66 -18.45 0.85 30.53
C GLN A 66 -17.89 1.95 29.62
N ASN A 67 -16.68 1.81 29.09
CA ASN A 67 -16.09 2.82 28.20
C ASN A 67 -16.89 3.02 26.91
N GLN A 68 -17.45 1.95 26.33
CA GLN A 68 -18.31 2.06 25.14
C GLN A 68 -19.62 2.81 25.42
N ASN A 69 -20.25 2.55 26.57
CA ASN A 69 -21.47 3.26 26.97
C ASN A 69 -21.18 4.76 27.23
N THR A 70 -20.08 5.06 27.93
CA THR A 70 -19.66 6.45 28.18
C THR A 70 -19.38 7.19 26.88
N ILE A 71 -18.68 6.58 25.92
CA ILE A 71 -18.39 7.22 24.62
C ILE A 71 -19.68 7.49 23.84
N GLN A 72 -20.64 6.57 23.87
CA GLN A 72 -21.94 6.78 23.21
C GLN A 72 -22.75 7.91 23.88
N GLU A 73 -22.72 8.00 25.20
CA GLU A 73 -23.39 9.08 25.94
C GLU A 73 -22.76 10.44 25.62
N LEU A 74 -21.43 10.54 25.61
CA LEU A 74 -20.72 11.78 25.26
C LEU A 74 -20.98 12.18 23.79
N LEU A 75 -21.06 11.22 22.86
CA LEU A 75 -21.40 11.47 21.46
C LEU A 75 -22.83 12.02 21.31
N GLN A 76 -23.78 11.49 22.08
CA GLN A 76 -25.15 11.97 22.08
C GLN A 76 -25.24 13.38 22.69
N ASN A 77 -24.60 13.62 23.83
CA ASN A 77 -24.56 14.91 24.48
C ASN A 77 -23.96 16.00 23.57
N CYS A 78 -22.89 15.68 22.85
CA CYS A 78 -22.28 16.58 21.89
C CYS A 78 -23.23 16.89 20.72
N SER A 79 -23.92 15.88 20.19
CA SER A 79 -24.96 16.05 19.15
C SER A 79 -26.10 16.94 19.62
N ASP A 80 -26.54 16.79 20.88
CA ASP A 80 -27.64 17.58 21.44
C ASP A 80 -27.24 19.04 21.71
N CYS A 81 -25.98 19.28 22.06
CA CYS A 81 -25.44 20.65 22.20
C CYS A 81 -25.36 21.36 20.85
N LEU A 82 -24.89 20.67 19.81
CA LEU A 82 -24.82 21.24 18.46
C LEU A 82 -26.21 21.45 17.85
N MET A 83 -27.17 20.57 18.12
CA MET A 83 -28.56 20.74 17.68
C MET A 83 -29.21 21.95 18.37
N ARG A 84 -28.97 22.15 19.67
CA ARG A 84 -29.41 23.35 20.39
C ARG A 84 -28.79 24.62 19.82
N ALA A 85 -27.49 24.61 19.55
CA ALA A 85 -26.80 25.71 18.88
C ALA A 85 -27.41 26.03 17.50
N GLU A 86 -27.72 25.00 16.71
CA GLU A 86 -28.38 25.16 15.41
C GLU A 86 -29.77 25.79 15.54
N LEU A 87 -30.58 25.36 16.51
CA LEU A 87 -31.91 25.92 16.76
C LEU A 87 -31.88 27.38 17.20
N ILE A 88 -30.85 27.79 17.95
CA ILE A 88 -30.64 29.21 18.33
C ILE A 88 -30.29 30.05 17.09
N VAL A 89 -29.49 29.49 16.18
CA VAL A 89 -29.00 30.20 14.98
C VAL A 89 -30.06 30.26 13.86
N GLN A 90 -30.98 29.28 13.77
CA GLN A 90 -31.96 29.18 12.66
C GLN A 90 -32.94 30.36 12.53
N PRO A 91 -33.57 30.90 13.61
CA PRO A 91 -34.46 32.06 13.54
C PRO A 91 -33.74 33.33 13.08
N GLU A 92 -32.50 33.53 13.54
CA GLU A 92 -31.68 34.69 13.21
C GLU A 92 -31.19 34.67 11.75
N LEU A 93 -30.89 33.48 11.22
CA LEU A 93 -30.52 33.31 9.80
C LEU A 93 -31.69 33.54 8.83
N LYS A 94 -32.94 33.32 9.27
CA LYS A 94 -34.17 33.40 8.45
C LYS A 94 -34.88 34.76 8.53
N TYR A 95 -34.82 35.47 9.66
CA TYR A 95 -35.58 36.71 9.89
C TYR A 95 -34.77 37.89 10.44
N GLY A 96 -33.44 37.75 10.65
CA GLY A 96 -32.60 38.79 11.24
C GLY A 96 -32.31 39.97 10.28
N ASP A 97 -32.45 41.20 10.78
CA ASP A 97 -32.39 42.45 10.00
C ASP A 97 -30.95 42.94 9.65
N GLY A 98 -30.01 42.00 9.52
CA GLY A 98 -28.63 42.28 9.12
C GLY A 98 -27.81 43.09 10.14
N ILE A 99 -28.28 43.21 11.39
CA ILE A 99 -27.46 43.70 12.50
C ILE A 99 -26.62 42.52 13.00
N GLN A 100 -25.33 42.77 13.21
CA GLN A 100 -24.31 41.86 13.73
C GLN A 100 -24.91 40.84 14.72
N LEU A 101 -24.69 39.54 14.48
CA LEU A 101 -25.08 38.47 15.42
C LEU A 101 -24.54 38.87 16.80
N THR A 102 -25.43 39.31 17.69
CA THR A 102 -25.06 39.53 19.07
C THR A 102 -24.87 38.14 19.63
N ARG A 103 -23.62 37.67 19.75
CA ARG A 103 -23.29 36.34 20.27
C ARG A 103 -24.11 36.09 21.52
N SER A 104 -25.15 35.28 21.38
CA SER A 104 -26.00 34.91 22.52
C SER A 104 -25.13 34.13 23.48
N ARG A 105 -25.14 34.51 24.75
CA ARG A 105 -24.40 33.81 25.81
C ARG A 105 -24.73 32.31 25.83
N GLU A 106 -25.98 31.96 25.52
CA GLU A 106 -26.45 30.58 25.43
C GLU A 106 -25.83 29.81 24.24
N LEU A 107 -25.52 30.49 23.14
CA LEU A 107 -24.87 29.90 21.97
C LEU A 107 -23.38 29.61 22.25
N ASP A 108 -22.69 30.56 22.88
CA ASP A 108 -21.30 30.38 23.30
C ASP A 108 -21.18 29.26 24.36
N GLU A 109 -22.15 29.15 25.28
CA GLU A 109 -22.23 28.05 26.25
C GLU A 109 -22.47 26.68 25.58
N CYS A 110 -23.31 26.61 24.54
CA CYS A 110 -23.50 25.37 23.77
C CYS A 110 -22.24 24.93 23.02
N PHE A 111 -21.49 25.88 22.43
CA PHE A 111 -20.23 25.56 21.76
C PHE A 111 -19.13 25.17 22.73
N ALA A 112 -19.01 25.84 23.87
CA ALA A 112 -18.06 25.47 24.91
C ALA A 112 -18.33 24.05 25.43
N GLN A 113 -19.59 23.74 25.75
CA GLN A 113 -19.99 22.39 26.17
C GLN A 113 -19.71 21.34 25.09
N ALA A 114 -20.03 21.62 23.82
CA ALA A 114 -19.74 20.69 22.73
C ALA A 114 -18.23 20.45 22.58
N ASN A 115 -17.41 21.49 22.72
CA ASN A 115 -15.95 21.39 22.59
C ASN A 115 -15.31 20.60 23.73
N ASP A 116 -15.69 20.86 24.99
CA ASP A 116 -15.20 20.12 26.16
C ASP A 116 -15.54 18.61 26.05
N GLN A 117 -16.76 18.30 25.58
CA GLN A 117 -17.21 16.92 25.39
C GLN A 117 -16.45 16.23 24.24
N MET A 118 -16.12 16.95 23.16
CA MET A 118 -15.30 16.43 22.07
C MET A 118 -13.85 16.15 22.49
N GLU A 119 -13.27 16.99 23.35
CA GLU A 119 -11.91 16.77 23.88
C GLU A 119 -11.82 15.51 24.74
N ILE A 120 -12.81 15.29 25.61
CA ILE A 120 -12.93 14.05 26.41
C ILE A 120 -13.14 12.83 25.51
N LEU A 121 -13.92 12.98 24.44
CA LEU A 121 -14.14 11.92 23.46
C LEU A 121 -12.82 11.53 22.75
N ASP A 122 -12.03 12.52 22.37
CA ASP A 122 -10.75 12.33 21.68
C ASP A 122 -9.70 11.68 22.60
N SER A 123 -9.68 12.01 23.90
CA SER A 123 -8.82 11.30 24.86
C SER A 123 -9.22 9.83 25.02
N LEU A 124 -10.51 9.53 25.15
CA LEU A 124 -11.01 8.16 25.30
C LEU A 124 -10.77 7.31 24.03
N ILE A 125 -10.96 7.89 22.84
CA ILE A 125 -10.68 7.22 21.57
C ILE A 125 -9.18 6.93 21.42
N ARG A 126 -8.30 7.85 21.83
CA ARG A 126 -6.84 7.63 21.84
C ARG A 126 -6.44 6.51 22.78
N GLU A 127 -7.00 6.44 23.98
CA GLU A 127 -6.78 5.34 24.92
C GLU A 127 -7.26 3.99 24.34
N MET A 128 -8.44 3.96 23.72
CA MET A 128 -8.94 2.75 23.03
C MET A 128 -8.00 2.29 21.91
N ARG A 129 -7.44 3.25 21.14
CA ARG A 129 -6.48 2.96 20.08
C ARG A 129 -5.18 2.37 20.64
N GLN A 130 -4.66 2.91 21.74
CA GLN A 130 -3.46 2.39 22.42
C GLN A 130 -3.68 0.98 22.97
N MET A 131 -4.91 0.68 23.42
CA MET A 131 -5.30 -0.65 23.92
C MET A 131 -5.69 -1.64 22.81
N GLY A 132 -5.49 -1.29 21.54
CA GLY A 132 -5.79 -2.15 20.38
C GLY A 132 -7.28 -2.43 20.17
N GLN A 133 -8.16 -1.57 20.69
CA GLN A 133 -9.62 -1.73 20.57
C GLN A 133 -10.16 -1.08 19.29
N PRO A 134 -11.23 -1.63 18.68
CA PRO A 134 -11.85 -1.03 17.51
C PRO A 134 -12.47 0.32 17.87
N CYS A 135 -11.98 1.41 17.26
CA CYS A 135 -12.39 2.78 17.54
C CYS A 135 -12.75 3.61 16.30
N ASP A 136 -12.62 3.06 15.09
CA ASP A 136 -12.78 3.78 13.82
C ASP A 136 -14.18 4.41 13.65
N ALA A 137 -15.22 3.72 14.13
CA ALA A 137 -16.59 4.23 14.07
C ALA A 137 -16.79 5.47 14.95
N TYR A 138 -16.20 5.48 16.15
CA TYR A 138 -16.25 6.61 17.08
C TYR A 138 -15.41 7.79 16.56
N GLN A 139 -14.24 7.51 15.97
CA GLN A 139 -13.40 8.54 15.32
C GLN A 139 -14.13 9.23 14.15
N LYS A 140 -14.78 8.45 13.28
CA LYS A 140 -15.57 9.01 12.17
C LYS A 140 -16.72 9.88 12.67
N ARG A 141 -17.40 9.46 13.74
CA ARG A 141 -18.51 10.22 14.32
C ARG A 141 -18.04 11.52 14.99
N LEU A 142 -16.91 11.49 15.69
CA LEU A 142 -16.29 12.69 16.27
C LEU A 142 -15.91 13.71 15.19
N LEU A 143 -15.30 13.26 14.09
CA LEU A 143 -14.98 14.11 12.93
C LEU A 143 -16.23 14.76 12.31
N GLN A 144 -17.33 14.01 12.23
CA GLN A 144 -18.60 14.55 11.73
C GLN A 144 -19.15 15.66 12.64
N LEU A 145 -19.09 15.48 13.96
CA LEU A 145 -19.53 16.49 14.93
C LEU A 145 -18.63 17.74 14.91
N GLN A 146 -17.32 17.56 14.76
CA GLN A 146 -16.36 18.67 14.58
C GLN A 146 -16.65 19.47 13.29
N GLU A 147 -16.99 18.80 12.19
CA GLU A 147 -17.36 19.48 10.95
C GLU A 147 -18.70 20.21 11.06
N GLN A 148 -19.68 19.63 11.75
CA GLN A 148 -20.94 20.32 12.06
C GLN A 148 -20.70 21.59 12.88
N MET A 149 -19.88 21.52 13.91
CA MET A 149 -19.49 22.67 14.72
C MET A 149 -18.79 23.75 13.87
N ARG A 150 -17.85 23.35 13.00
CA ARG A 150 -17.16 24.25 12.07
C ARG A 150 -18.10 24.92 11.07
N ALA A 151 -19.08 24.20 10.55
CA ALA A 151 -20.10 24.74 9.66
C ALA A 151 -20.98 25.79 10.36
N LEU A 152 -21.38 25.54 11.61
CA LEU A 152 -22.12 26.51 12.42
C LEU A 152 -21.29 27.77 12.72
N TYR A 153 -20.01 27.61 13.09
CA TYR A 153 -19.09 28.75 13.26
C TYR A 153 -18.91 29.58 11.99
N LYS A 154 -18.81 28.93 10.82
CA LYS A 154 -18.78 29.61 9.52
C LYS A 154 -20.09 30.36 9.27
N ALA A 155 -21.25 29.75 9.53
CA ALA A 155 -22.54 30.39 9.32
C ALA A 155 -22.72 31.67 10.16
N ILE A 156 -22.13 31.72 11.36
CA ILE A 156 -22.19 32.86 12.29
C ILE A 156 -21.14 33.94 11.96
N SER A 157 -20.02 33.59 11.32
CA SER A 157 -18.88 34.50 11.12
C SER A 157 -18.87 35.28 9.79
N VAL A 158 -19.76 34.98 8.83
CA VAL A 158 -19.79 35.72 7.54
C VAL A 158 -20.63 37.01 7.64
N PRO A 159 -20.04 38.20 7.39
CA PRO A 159 -20.82 39.41 7.17
C PRO A 159 -21.58 39.31 5.84
N ARG A 160 -22.92 39.29 5.87
CA ARG A 160 -23.73 39.33 4.64
C ARG A 160 -23.74 40.75 4.06
N VAL A 161 -23.05 40.95 2.93
CA VAL A 161 -23.08 42.20 2.16
C VAL A 161 -24.47 42.39 1.52
N ARG A 162 -25.11 43.54 1.79
CA ARG A 162 -26.39 43.91 1.15
C ARG A 162 -26.19 44.14 -0.36
N ARG A 163 -27.00 43.49 -1.19
CA ARG A 163 -27.26 43.94 -2.58
C ARG A 163 -28.20 45.15 -2.50
N ALA A 164 -27.67 46.36 -2.66
CA ALA A 164 -28.48 47.57 -2.77
C ALA A 164 -29.05 47.67 -4.20
N SER A 165 -30.37 47.67 -4.29
CA SER A 165 -31.16 47.95 -5.49
C SER A 165 -30.94 49.39 -5.96
N SER A 166 -30.80 49.60 -7.26
CA SER A 166 -30.66 50.91 -7.87
C SER A 166 -31.98 51.69 -7.78
N LYS A 167 -31.99 52.84 -7.11
CA LYS A 167 -32.92 53.92 -7.43
C LYS A 167 -32.45 55.28 -6.91
N GLY A 168 -32.07 56.13 -7.86
CA GLY A 168 -32.35 57.58 -7.86
C GLY A 168 -31.47 58.48 -6.98
N GLY A 169 -30.91 59.51 -7.63
CA GLY A 169 -30.58 60.79 -6.96
C GLY A 169 -29.17 61.27 -7.27
N GLY A 170 -29.07 62.32 -8.10
CA GLY A 170 -27.81 62.87 -8.59
C GLY A 170 -26.92 63.51 -7.53
N GLY A 171 -25.67 63.75 -7.93
CA GLY A 171 -24.82 64.77 -7.32
C GLY A 171 -23.39 64.33 -7.04
N TYR A 172 -22.51 64.58 -8.03
CA TYR A 172 -21.09 64.96 -7.95
C TYR A 172 -20.11 64.16 -7.06
N THR A 173 -18.95 63.87 -7.68
CA THR A 173 -17.69 63.35 -7.14
C THR A 173 -17.54 61.84 -7.00
N CYS A 174 -16.91 61.26 -8.02
CA CYS A 174 -16.13 60.04 -7.93
C CYS A 174 -14.89 60.27 -7.04
N GLN A 175 -14.93 59.81 -5.80
CA GLN A 175 -13.73 59.46 -5.05
C GLN A 175 -13.90 58.05 -4.50
N SER A 176 -13.46 57.07 -5.28
CA SER A 176 -13.28 55.70 -4.83
C SER A 176 -12.09 55.62 -3.88
N GLY A 177 -12.32 55.00 -2.72
CA GLY A 177 -11.38 54.11 -2.00
C GLY A 177 -10.11 54.73 -1.38
N SER A 178 -9.81 54.31 -0.16
CA SER A 178 -8.56 54.49 0.62
C SER A 178 -8.09 55.89 1.03
N GLY A 179 -8.58 57.00 0.47
CA GLY A 179 -8.17 58.35 0.92
C GLY A 179 -6.68 58.69 0.68
N TRP A 180 -5.93 57.81 0.01
CA TRP A 180 -4.54 58.03 -0.37
C TRP A 180 -4.41 58.95 -1.58
N ASP A 181 -3.23 59.57 -1.73
CA ASP A 181 -2.88 60.31 -2.93
C ASP A 181 -2.80 59.39 -4.17
N GLU A 182 -2.94 59.98 -5.35
CA GLU A 182 -3.02 59.24 -6.62
C GLU A 182 -1.74 58.46 -6.95
N PHE A 183 -0.57 58.98 -6.56
CA PHE A 183 0.71 58.32 -6.76
C PHE A 183 0.81 57.06 -5.88
N THR A 184 0.52 57.18 -4.59
CA THR A 184 0.47 56.06 -3.63
C THR A 184 -0.50 54.99 -4.10
N LYS A 185 -1.70 55.37 -4.57
CA LYS A 185 -2.69 54.43 -5.11
C LYS A 185 -2.16 53.66 -6.32
N HIS A 186 -1.54 54.34 -7.27
CA HIS A 186 -1.03 53.73 -8.48
C HIS A 186 0.08 52.72 -8.18
N VAL A 187 1.10 53.15 -7.45
CA VAL A 187 2.28 52.31 -7.12
C VAL A 187 1.88 51.10 -6.28
N THR A 188 1.05 51.30 -5.24
CA THR A 188 0.57 50.19 -4.40
C THR A 188 -0.28 49.22 -5.21
N SER A 189 -1.17 49.71 -6.08
CA SER A 189 -2.00 48.84 -6.93
C SER A 189 -1.17 48.01 -7.91
N GLU A 190 -0.13 48.58 -8.50
CA GLU A 190 0.75 47.87 -9.43
C GLU A 190 1.53 46.74 -8.73
N CYS A 191 2.11 47.04 -7.57
CA CYS A 191 2.84 46.04 -6.77
C CYS A 191 1.93 44.90 -6.31
N LEU A 192 0.75 45.23 -5.78
CA LEU A 192 -0.25 44.24 -5.38
C LEU A 192 -0.73 43.41 -6.58
N GLY A 193 -0.90 44.05 -7.75
CA GLY A 193 -1.26 43.38 -8.99
C GLY A 193 -0.22 42.33 -9.39
N TRP A 194 1.06 42.71 -9.40
CA TRP A 194 2.15 41.78 -9.71
C TRP A 194 2.24 40.63 -8.70
N MET A 195 2.21 40.92 -7.39
CA MET A 195 2.29 39.89 -6.35
C MET A 195 1.13 38.89 -6.44
N ARG A 196 -0.09 39.37 -6.70
CA ARG A 196 -1.27 38.51 -6.89
C ARG A 196 -1.21 37.70 -8.18
N GLN A 197 -0.65 38.27 -9.24
CA GLN A 197 -0.43 37.54 -10.49
C GLN A 197 0.57 36.39 -10.29
N GLN A 198 1.68 36.61 -9.58
CA GLN A 198 2.63 35.55 -9.24
C GLN A 198 1.97 34.44 -8.41
N ARG A 199 1.12 34.80 -7.43
CA ARG A 199 0.32 33.82 -6.68
C ARG A 199 -0.58 33.00 -7.60
N ALA A 200 -1.35 33.66 -8.47
CA ALA A 200 -2.24 32.98 -9.40
C ALA A 200 -1.47 32.01 -10.33
N GLU A 201 -0.28 32.39 -10.80
CA GLU A 201 0.60 31.55 -11.61
C GLU A 201 1.08 30.30 -10.88
N MET A 202 1.37 30.39 -9.58
CA MET A 202 1.72 29.20 -8.78
C MET A 202 0.52 28.30 -8.52
N ASP A 203 -0.66 28.88 -8.30
CA ASP A 203 -1.89 28.14 -7.95
C ASP A 203 -2.53 27.44 -9.17
N MET A 204 -2.35 27.98 -10.38
CA MET A 204 -2.89 27.40 -11.62
C MET A 204 -2.14 26.14 -12.10
N VAL A 205 -0.95 25.85 -11.56
CA VAL A 205 -0.15 24.70 -11.96
C VAL A 205 -0.70 23.43 -11.32
N ALA A 206 -1.31 22.58 -12.16
CA ALA A 206 -1.76 21.26 -11.78
C ALA A 206 -0.61 20.39 -11.24
N TRP A 207 -0.90 19.57 -10.24
CA TRP A 207 0.09 18.64 -9.69
C TRP A 207 0.42 17.53 -10.70
N GLY A 208 1.70 17.23 -10.91
CA GLY A 208 2.14 16.18 -11.83
C GLY A 208 1.74 14.78 -11.35
N VAL A 209 1.60 13.83 -12.27
CA VAL A 209 1.35 12.40 -11.97
C VAL A 209 2.53 11.50 -12.33
N ASP A 210 3.51 12.06 -13.05
CA ASP A 210 4.72 11.39 -13.51
C ASP A 210 5.96 12.20 -13.11
N LEU A 211 7.11 11.53 -13.06
CA LEU A 211 8.33 12.17 -12.57
C LEU A 211 8.82 13.32 -13.46
N ALA A 212 8.61 13.24 -14.77
CA ALA A 212 9.08 14.26 -15.70
C ALA A 212 8.29 15.56 -15.55
N SER A 213 6.97 15.50 -15.39
CA SER A 213 6.16 16.68 -15.11
C SER A 213 6.51 17.33 -13.78
N VAL A 214 6.77 16.55 -12.72
CA VAL A 214 7.20 17.10 -11.41
C VAL A 214 8.56 17.80 -11.51
N GLU A 215 9.53 17.22 -12.22
CA GLU A 215 10.83 17.87 -12.45
C GLU A 215 10.70 19.18 -13.23
N GLN A 216 9.84 19.21 -14.26
CA GLN A 216 9.54 20.44 -15.00
C GLN A 216 8.91 21.50 -14.08
N HIS A 217 7.96 21.13 -13.22
CA HIS A 217 7.32 22.04 -12.27
C HIS A 217 8.31 22.59 -11.23
N ILE A 218 9.23 21.76 -10.74
CA ILE A 218 10.32 22.21 -9.84
C ILE A 218 11.17 23.27 -10.52
N ASN A 219 11.59 23.03 -11.77
CA ASN A 219 12.44 23.96 -12.50
C ASN A 219 11.71 25.27 -12.85
N SER A 220 10.45 25.18 -13.25
CA SER A 220 9.60 26.35 -13.50
C SER A 220 9.39 27.18 -12.22
N HIS A 221 9.01 26.54 -11.12
CA HIS A 221 8.77 27.21 -9.84
C HIS A 221 10.04 27.81 -9.26
N ARG A 222 11.21 27.22 -9.50
CA ARG A 222 12.51 27.80 -9.10
C ARG A 222 12.74 29.18 -9.72
N GLY A 223 12.36 29.36 -10.99
CA GLY A 223 12.41 30.66 -11.65
C GLY A 223 11.50 31.69 -10.97
N ILE A 224 10.24 31.31 -10.70
CA ILE A 224 9.26 32.17 -10.01
C ILE A 224 9.75 32.53 -8.60
N HIS A 225 10.21 31.54 -7.83
CA HIS A 225 10.71 31.73 -6.47
C HIS A 225 11.88 32.71 -6.42
N ASN A 226 12.86 32.58 -7.32
CA ASN A 226 13.97 33.52 -7.42
C ASN A 226 13.49 34.92 -7.82
N SER A 227 12.55 35.03 -8.76
CA SER A 227 11.96 36.32 -9.14
C SER A 227 11.24 37.02 -7.98
N ILE A 228 10.54 36.27 -7.12
CA ILE A 228 9.92 36.81 -5.91
C ILE A 228 10.98 37.26 -4.91
N GLY A 229 12.04 36.46 -4.71
CA GLY A 229 13.16 36.82 -3.83
C GLY A 229 13.87 38.11 -4.27
N ASP A 230 14.15 38.24 -5.57
CA ASP A 230 14.78 39.44 -6.15
C ASP A 230 13.86 40.67 -6.07
N TYR A 231 12.54 40.47 -6.09
CA TYR A 231 11.55 41.54 -5.94
C TYR A 231 11.63 42.23 -4.58
N ARG A 232 12.25 41.61 -3.55
CA ARG A 232 12.47 42.24 -2.24
C ARG A 232 13.14 43.61 -2.35
N TRP A 233 14.20 43.69 -3.15
CA TRP A 233 14.95 44.93 -3.33
C TRP A 233 14.12 46.03 -4.00
N GLN A 234 13.27 45.66 -4.96
CA GLN A 234 12.35 46.60 -5.61
C GLN A 234 11.29 47.09 -4.62
N LEU A 235 10.74 46.17 -3.81
CA LEU A 235 9.76 46.50 -2.78
C LEU A 235 10.36 47.44 -1.72
N ASP A 236 11.58 47.20 -1.27
CA ASP A 236 12.26 48.04 -0.29
C ASP A 236 12.48 49.47 -0.81
N LYS A 237 12.81 49.62 -2.10
CA LYS A 237 12.91 50.93 -2.77
C LYS A 237 11.56 51.64 -2.82
N ILE A 238 10.51 50.93 -3.23
CA ILE A 238 9.14 51.48 -3.33
C ILE A 238 8.64 51.93 -1.96
N LYS A 239 8.87 51.13 -0.91
CA LYS A 239 8.50 51.47 0.47
C LYS A 239 9.22 52.71 0.99
N ALA A 240 10.47 52.95 0.56
CA ALA A 240 11.21 54.15 0.96
C ALA A 240 10.62 55.45 0.35
N ASP A 241 9.99 55.35 -0.83
CA ASP A 241 9.34 56.48 -1.51
C ASP A 241 7.91 56.74 -1.01
N LEU A 242 7.27 55.75 -0.38
CA LEU A 242 5.92 55.87 0.17
C LEU A 242 5.91 56.55 1.54
N ARG A 243 4.90 57.42 1.77
CA ARG A 243 4.68 58.09 3.07
C ARG A 243 3.53 57.48 3.87
N GLU A 244 2.61 56.82 3.17
CA GLU A 244 1.40 56.28 3.74
C GLU A 244 1.67 54.93 4.43
N LYS A 245 1.60 54.91 5.76
CA LYS A 245 1.93 53.72 6.56
C LYS A 245 1.05 52.52 6.26
N SER A 246 -0.23 52.78 5.98
CA SER A 246 -1.20 51.72 5.66
C SER A 246 -0.87 51.02 4.34
N ALA A 247 -0.43 51.76 3.32
CA ALA A 247 0.03 51.21 2.05
C ALA A 247 1.32 50.38 2.19
N ILE A 248 2.29 50.88 2.97
CA ILE A 248 3.55 50.16 3.26
C ILE A 248 3.25 48.83 3.98
N TYR A 249 2.40 48.86 5.00
CA TYR A 249 2.02 47.66 5.74
C TYR A 249 1.34 46.62 4.84
N GLN A 250 0.39 47.06 3.99
CA GLN A 250 -0.31 46.17 3.07
C GLN A 250 0.65 45.51 2.06
N LEU A 251 1.61 46.28 1.52
CA LEU A 251 2.60 45.77 0.59
C LEU A 251 3.55 44.75 1.25
N GLU A 252 3.98 45.02 2.48
CA GLU A 252 4.83 44.09 3.23
C GLU A 252 4.09 42.80 3.56
N GLU A 253 2.85 42.89 4.04
CA GLU A 253 2.01 41.73 4.37
C GLU A 253 1.77 40.84 3.15
N GLU A 254 1.43 41.41 2.01
CA GLU A 254 1.18 40.66 0.77
C GLU A 254 2.47 40.01 0.23
N TYR A 255 3.62 40.69 0.33
CA TYR A 255 4.92 40.13 -0.04
C TYR A 255 5.32 38.97 0.86
N GLU A 256 5.25 39.11 2.18
CA GLU A 256 5.60 38.04 3.13
C GLU A 256 4.68 36.83 2.95
N ASN A 257 3.38 37.04 2.74
CA ASN A 257 2.44 35.98 2.43
C ASN A 257 2.78 35.27 1.10
N LEU A 258 3.16 36.02 0.06
CA LEU A 258 3.58 35.47 -1.23
C LEU A 258 4.87 34.64 -1.10
N LEU A 259 5.88 35.18 -0.41
CA LEU A 259 7.16 34.52 -0.21
C LEU A 259 6.99 33.22 0.59
N LYS A 260 6.20 33.25 1.67
CA LYS A 260 5.86 32.06 2.45
C LYS A 260 5.19 30.99 1.59
N ALA A 261 4.16 31.36 0.81
CA ALA A 261 3.48 30.43 -0.08
C ALA A 261 4.42 29.87 -1.17
N SER A 262 5.38 30.68 -1.66
CA SER A 262 6.39 30.24 -2.62
C SER A 262 7.35 29.19 -2.01
N PHE A 263 7.77 29.36 -0.75
CA PHE A 263 8.55 28.36 -0.03
C PHE A 263 7.77 27.06 0.17
N GLU A 264 6.52 27.15 0.65
CA GLU A 264 5.64 25.98 0.84
C GLU A 264 5.42 25.23 -0.48
N ARG A 265 5.19 25.94 -1.59
CA ARG A 265 5.06 25.33 -2.91
C ARG A 265 6.32 24.58 -3.34
N MET A 266 7.50 25.14 -3.08
CA MET A 266 8.78 24.48 -3.37
C MET A 266 8.96 23.21 -2.54
N ASP A 267 8.61 23.26 -1.25
CA ASP A 267 8.69 22.11 -0.35
C ASP A 267 7.73 20.99 -0.78
N HIS A 268 6.46 21.32 -1.04
CA HIS A 268 5.47 20.37 -1.57
C HIS A 268 5.94 19.70 -2.88
N LEU A 269 6.51 20.46 -3.82
CA LEU A 269 7.04 19.88 -5.06
C LEU A 269 8.19 18.89 -4.80
N ARG A 270 9.06 19.16 -3.83
CA ARG A 270 10.15 18.26 -3.44
C ARG A 270 9.64 17.01 -2.72
N GLN A 271 8.70 17.17 -1.79
CA GLN A 271 8.04 16.05 -1.12
C GLN A 271 7.37 15.12 -2.13
N LEU A 272 6.64 15.68 -3.10
CA LEU A 272 6.01 14.93 -4.18
C LEU A 272 7.03 14.20 -5.06
N GLN A 273 8.14 14.86 -5.43
CA GLN A 273 9.21 14.22 -6.19
C GLN A 273 9.79 13.02 -5.44
N ASN A 274 10.11 13.20 -4.16
CA ASN A 274 10.73 12.16 -3.34
C ASN A 274 9.82 10.92 -3.23
N ILE A 275 8.54 11.11 -2.92
CA ILE A 275 7.61 9.98 -2.77
C ILE A 275 7.37 9.25 -4.10
N ILE A 276 7.22 9.99 -5.21
CA ILE A 276 7.05 9.38 -6.54
C ILE A 276 8.31 8.59 -6.94
N GLN A 277 9.51 9.15 -6.75
CA GLN A 277 10.76 8.46 -7.08
C GLN A 277 10.97 7.21 -6.23
N ALA A 278 10.71 7.29 -4.93
CA ALA A 278 10.81 6.13 -4.05
C ALA A 278 9.81 5.03 -4.47
N THR A 279 8.53 5.39 -4.62
CA THR A 279 7.48 4.45 -5.03
C THR A 279 7.75 3.84 -6.41
N SER A 280 8.22 4.63 -7.38
CA SER A 280 8.56 4.15 -8.72
C SER A 280 9.65 3.07 -8.68
N ARG A 281 10.70 3.28 -7.89
CA ARG A 281 11.80 2.31 -7.75
C ARG A 281 11.33 1.01 -7.12
N GLU A 282 10.46 1.09 -6.12
CA GLU A 282 9.90 -0.10 -5.49
C GLU A 282 8.96 -0.87 -6.42
N ILE A 283 8.13 -0.19 -7.21
CA ILE A 283 7.31 -0.83 -8.25
C ILE A 283 8.18 -1.56 -9.27
N MET A 284 9.25 -0.91 -9.75
CA MET A 284 10.18 -1.55 -10.69
C MET A 284 10.81 -2.81 -10.09
N TRP A 285 11.28 -2.75 -8.84
CA TRP A 285 11.84 -3.92 -8.17
C TRP A 285 10.83 -5.07 -8.05
N ILE A 286 9.57 -4.78 -7.72
CA ILE A 286 8.51 -5.80 -7.64
C ILE A 286 8.24 -6.39 -9.03
N ASN A 287 8.20 -5.56 -10.07
CA ASN A 287 7.96 -6.01 -11.45
C ASN A 287 9.10 -6.91 -11.96
N ASP A 288 10.35 -6.57 -11.66
CA ASP A 288 11.51 -7.41 -12.01
C ASP A 288 11.42 -8.77 -11.30
N CYS A 289 10.99 -8.79 -10.03
CA CYS A 289 10.76 -10.04 -9.30
C CYS A 289 9.61 -10.85 -9.92
N GLU A 290 8.51 -10.21 -10.29
CA GLU A 290 7.38 -10.85 -10.96
C GLU A 290 7.82 -11.46 -12.30
N GLU A 291 8.54 -10.72 -13.13
CA GLU A 291 8.97 -11.16 -14.46
C GLU A 291 9.84 -12.42 -14.39
N GLU A 292 10.77 -12.48 -13.44
CA GLU A 292 11.59 -13.69 -13.23
C GLU A 292 10.73 -14.92 -12.90
N GLU A 293 9.70 -14.76 -12.06
CA GLU A 293 8.83 -15.87 -11.67
C GLU A 293 7.86 -16.28 -12.78
N LEU A 294 7.36 -15.32 -13.58
CA LEU A 294 6.48 -15.59 -14.72
C LEU A 294 7.18 -16.34 -15.86
N LEU A 295 8.48 -16.13 -16.02
CA LEU A 295 9.29 -16.81 -17.03
C LEU A 295 9.80 -18.19 -16.57
N TYR A 296 9.56 -18.58 -15.32
CA TYR A 296 10.07 -19.83 -14.78
C TYR A 296 9.36 -21.06 -15.36
N ASP A 297 10.14 -22.03 -15.88
CA ASP A 297 9.60 -23.28 -16.42
C ASP A 297 9.22 -24.26 -15.31
N TRP A 298 7.91 -24.48 -15.14
CA TRP A 298 7.34 -25.45 -14.20
C TRP A 298 7.00 -26.81 -14.85
N SER A 299 7.45 -27.08 -16.08
CA SER A 299 7.19 -28.33 -16.82
C SER A 299 8.02 -29.52 -16.32
N ASP A 300 7.81 -30.70 -16.92
CA ASP A 300 8.59 -31.91 -16.61
C ASP A 300 10.05 -31.86 -17.12
N LYS A 301 10.40 -30.88 -17.96
CA LYS A 301 11.77 -30.70 -18.46
C LYS A 301 12.70 -30.11 -17.40
N ASN A 302 12.15 -29.38 -16.44
CA ASN A 302 12.93 -28.73 -15.39
C ASN A 302 12.89 -29.56 -14.09
N THR A 303 13.92 -30.38 -13.88
CA THR A 303 14.07 -31.25 -12.71
C THR A 303 14.70 -30.53 -11.50
N ASN A 304 15.16 -29.29 -11.66
CA ASN A 304 15.98 -28.58 -10.66
C ASN A 304 15.16 -27.93 -9.53
N ILE A 305 14.21 -28.69 -8.97
CA ILE A 305 13.28 -28.20 -7.94
C ILE A 305 14.02 -27.82 -6.65
N ALA A 306 15.07 -28.56 -6.28
CA ALA A 306 15.88 -28.25 -5.10
C ALA A 306 16.59 -26.88 -5.21
N GLN A 307 17.15 -26.57 -6.38
CA GLN A 307 17.79 -25.27 -6.62
C GLN A 307 16.76 -24.13 -6.56
N LYS A 308 15.57 -24.34 -7.14
CA LYS A 308 14.49 -23.34 -7.06
C LYS A 308 13.98 -23.15 -5.64
N GLN A 309 13.88 -24.21 -4.84
CA GLN A 309 13.49 -24.11 -3.43
C GLN A 309 14.46 -23.24 -2.62
N GLU A 310 15.77 -23.39 -2.84
CA GLU A 310 16.78 -22.58 -2.17
C GLU A 310 16.70 -21.11 -2.63
N ALA A 311 16.66 -20.87 -3.94
CA ALA A 311 16.53 -19.53 -4.50
C ALA A 311 15.24 -18.83 -4.02
N PHE A 312 14.13 -19.57 -3.98
CA PHE A 312 12.85 -19.07 -3.47
C PHE A 312 12.92 -18.73 -1.98
N SER A 313 13.62 -19.52 -1.17
CA SER A 313 13.81 -19.21 0.26
C SER A 313 14.59 -17.91 0.47
N ILE A 314 15.62 -17.66 -0.37
CA ILE A 314 16.35 -16.38 -0.37
C ILE A 314 15.41 -15.23 -0.76
N ARG A 315 14.60 -15.43 -1.82
CA ARG A 315 13.61 -14.44 -2.28
C ARG A 315 12.58 -14.12 -1.20
N MET A 316 12.08 -15.10 -0.47
CA MET A 316 11.15 -14.88 0.65
C MET A 316 11.78 -14.00 1.74
N SER A 317 13.05 -14.24 2.08
CA SER A 317 13.76 -13.37 3.03
C SER A 317 13.94 -11.94 2.49
N GLN A 318 14.23 -11.77 1.20
CA GLN A 318 14.29 -10.46 0.55
C GLN A 318 12.93 -9.74 0.58
N LEU A 319 11.83 -10.47 0.37
CA LEU A 319 10.47 -9.93 0.45
C LEU A 319 10.13 -9.46 1.88
N GLU A 320 10.54 -10.18 2.92
CA GLU A 320 10.36 -9.74 4.32
C GLU A 320 11.14 -8.45 4.64
N VAL A 321 12.32 -8.27 4.05
CA VAL A 321 13.08 -7.01 4.16
C VAL A 321 12.34 -5.90 3.41
N LYS A 322 11.89 -6.19 2.20
CA LYS A 322 11.15 -5.23 1.37
C LYS A 322 9.84 -4.80 1.99
N GLU A 323 9.09 -5.69 2.65
CA GLU A 323 7.88 -5.33 3.38
C GLU A 323 8.13 -4.24 4.43
N LYS A 324 9.29 -4.27 5.12
CA LYS A 324 9.66 -3.22 6.08
C LYS A 324 9.96 -1.88 5.40
N GLU A 325 10.58 -1.92 4.22
CA GLU A 325 10.87 -0.71 3.43
C GLU A 325 9.56 -0.10 2.89
N LEU A 326 8.67 -0.92 2.33
CA LEU A 326 7.36 -0.49 1.83
C LEU A 326 6.48 0.08 2.94
N ASN A 327 6.51 -0.50 4.15
CA ASN A 327 5.77 0.02 5.29
C ASN A 327 6.28 1.40 5.73
N LYS A 328 7.59 1.65 5.70
CA LYS A 328 8.15 2.98 5.97
C LYS A 328 7.73 3.98 4.91
N LEU A 329 7.83 3.60 3.64
CA LEU A 329 7.41 4.44 2.52
C LEU A 329 5.91 4.80 2.61
N LYS A 330 5.08 3.84 3.01
CA LYS A 330 3.66 4.07 3.28
C LYS A 330 3.44 5.06 4.42
N GLN A 331 4.17 4.93 5.53
CA GLN A 331 4.08 5.90 6.64
C GLN A 331 4.49 7.31 6.21
N GLU A 332 5.53 7.45 5.38
CA GLU A 332 5.93 8.74 4.81
C GLU A 332 4.81 9.33 3.94
N SER A 333 4.19 8.52 3.08
CA SER A 333 3.01 8.91 2.30
C SER A 333 1.83 9.33 3.17
N ASP A 334 1.46 8.51 4.16
CA ASP A 334 0.33 8.77 5.07
C ASP A 334 0.55 10.09 5.84
N GLN A 335 1.80 10.42 6.19
CA GLN A 335 2.14 11.69 6.83
C GLN A 335 1.94 12.90 5.90
N LEU A 336 2.28 12.77 4.61
CA LEU A 336 2.01 13.82 3.61
C LEU A 336 0.51 14.05 3.43
N VAL A 337 -0.28 12.97 3.41
CA VAL A 337 -1.75 13.05 3.36
C VAL A 337 -2.31 13.71 4.62
N LEU A 338 -1.83 13.32 5.80
CA LEU A 338 -2.24 13.91 7.08
C LEU A 338 -1.95 15.41 7.15
N ASN A 339 -0.81 15.84 6.58
CA ASN A 339 -0.40 17.24 6.48
C ASN A 339 -1.16 18.02 5.38
N GLN A 340 -2.18 17.42 4.75
CA GLN A 340 -2.99 18.03 3.69
C GLN A 340 -2.15 18.48 2.49
N HIS A 341 -1.20 17.64 2.07
CA HIS A 341 -0.40 17.92 0.89
C HIS A 341 -1.31 18.22 -0.33
N PRO A 342 -1.07 19.26 -1.12
CA PRO A 342 -1.99 19.65 -2.21
C PRO A 342 -2.17 18.61 -3.33
N ALA A 343 -1.35 17.55 -3.35
CA ALA A 343 -1.42 16.41 -4.27
C ALA A 343 -1.75 15.07 -3.58
N SER A 344 -2.38 15.09 -2.39
CA SER A 344 -2.67 13.87 -1.61
C SER A 344 -3.43 12.81 -2.41
N ASP A 345 -4.44 13.20 -3.20
CA ASP A 345 -5.22 12.30 -4.05
C ASP A 345 -4.34 11.53 -5.06
N LYS A 346 -3.33 12.20 -5.62
CA LYS A 346 -2.38 11.60 -6.57
C LYS A 346 -1.40 10.68 -5.86
N ILE A 347 -0.92 11.09 -4.69
CA ILE A 347 -0.02 10.27 -3.87
C ILE A 347 -0.73 8.96 -3.48
N GLU A 348 -1.96 9.05 -2.97
CA GLU A 348 -2.77 7.88 -2.60
C GLU A 348 -2.99 6.95 -3.79
N ALA A 349 -3.40 7.46 -4.94
CA ALA A 349 -3.59 6.65 -6.15
C ALA A 349 -2.30 5.94 -6.61
N TYR A 350 -1.14 6.58 -6.42
CA TYR A 350 0.15 5.98 -6.74
C TYR A 350 0.54 4.89 -5.73
N MET A 351 0.27 5.11 -4.46
CA MET A 351 0.46 4.11 -3.40
C MET A 351 -0.47 2.90 -3.55
N ASP A 352 -1.71 3.10 -4.03
CA ASP A 352 -2.64 2.01 -4.37
C ASP A 352 -2.10 1.13 -5.51
N THR A 353 -1.40 1.74 -6.47
CA THR A 353 -0.70 1.00 -7.54
C THR A 353 0.41 0.13 -6.94
N LEU A 354 1.25 0.69 -6.07
CA LEU A 354 2.28 -0.07 -5.36
C LEU A 354 1.67 -1.21 -4.52
N GLN A 355 0.59 -0.95 -3.79
CA GLN A 355 -0.11 -1.96 -2.99
C GLN A 355 -0.67 -3.09 -3.86
N THR A 356 -1.16 -2.76 -5.05
CA THR A 356 -1.64 -3.75 -6.03
C THR A 356 -0.50 -4.66 -6.50
N GLN A 357 0.64 -4.08 -6.89
CA GLN A 357 1.82 -4.86 -7.31
C GLN A 357 2.35 -5.72 -6.17
N TRP A 358 2.44 -5.17 -4.95
CA TRP A 358 2.88 -5.91 -3.76
C TRP A 358 1.95 -7.08 -3.43
N SER A 359 0.64 -6.85 -3.44
CA SER A 359 -0.33 -7.91 -3.18
C SER A 359 -0.25 -9.02 -4.22
N TRP A 360 0.03 -8.66 -5.47
CA TRP A 360 0.16 -9.60 -6.58
C TRP A 360 1.40 -10.48 -6.46
N ILE A 361 2.58 -9.92 -6.19
CA ILE A 361 3.79 -10.74 -6.00
C ILE A 361 3.63 -11.74 -4.83
N LEU A 362 2.90 -11.37 -3.77
CA LEU A 362 2.57 -12.27 -2.68
C LEU A 362 1.56 -13.38 -3.04
N GLN A 363 0.78 -13.23 -4.11
CA GLN A 363 -0.03 -14.33 -4.65
C GLN A 363 0.83 -15.28 -5.48
N ILE A 364 1.77 -14.74 -6.26
CA ILE A 364 2.74 -15.54 -7.01
C ILE A 364 3.56 -16.42 -6.07
N THR A 365 4.06 -15.89 -4.94
CA THR A 365 4.84 -16.69 -3.97
C THR A 365 4.05 -17.88 -3.42
N LYS A 366 2.77 -17.70 -3.11
CA LYS A 366 1.90 -18.82 -2.68
C LYS A 366 1.73 -19.87 -3.76
N CYS A 367 1.62 -19.47 -5.02
CA CYS A 367 1.54 -20.40 -6.14
C CYS A 367 2.87 -21.15 -6.32
N ILE A 368 4.00 -20.48 -6.17
CA ILE A 368 5.33 -21.08 -6.22
C ILE A 368 5.48 -22.16 -5.15
N ASP A 369 5.05 -21.91 -3.91
CA ASP A 369 5.07 -22.92 -2.85
C ASP A 369 4.30 -24.20 -3.23
N VAL A 370 3.11 -24.04 -3.82
CA VAL A 370 2.33 -25.17 -4.32
C VAL A 370 3.07 -25.88 -5.45
N HIS A 371 3.65 -25.14 -6.39
CA HIS A 371 4.42 -25.73 -7.49
C HIS A 371 5.66 -26.50 -7.00
N LEU A 372 6.43 -25.96 -6.05
CA LEU A 372 7.58 -26.61 -5.44
C LEU A 372 7.18 -27.96 -4.81
N LYS A 373 6.11 -27.94 -4.01
CA LYS A 373 5.59 -29.15 -3.34
C LYS A 373 5.11 -30.19 -4.35
N GLU A 374 4.25 -29.80 -5.28
CA GLU A 374 3.62 -30.74 -6.21
C GLU A 374 4.60 -31.26 -7.27
N ASN A 375 5.53 -30.42 -7.76
CA ASN A 375 6.58 -30.87 -8.68
C ASN A 375 7.60 -31.79 -7.97
N ALA A 376 7.97 -31.51 -6.72
CA ALA A 376 8.82 -32.42 -5.94
C ALA A 376 8.15 -33.80 -5.78
N ALA A 377 6.87 -33.82 -5.43
CA ALA A 377 6.10 -35.06 -5.33
C ALA A 377 6.01 -35.81 -6.67
N TYR A 378 5.87 -35.09 -7.80
CA TYR A 378 5.88 -35.67 -9.14
C TYR A 378 7.20 -36.41 -9.43
N PHE A 379 8.34 -35.72 -9.29
CA PHE A 379 9.64 -36.33 -9.61
C PHE A 379 9.97 -37.49 -8.67
N GLN A 380 9.74 -37.32 -7.37
CA GLN A 380 9.94 -38.38 -6.38
C GLN A 380 9.07 -39.62 -6.69
N PHE A 381 7.80 -39.42 -7.07
CA PHE A 381 6.92 -40.53 -7.41
C PHE A 381 7.44 -41.33 -8.61
N PHE A 382 7.85 -40.67 -9.69
CA PHE A 382 8.32 -41.36 -10.89
C PHE A 382 9.67 -42.04 -10.67
N GLU A 383 10.57 -41.45 -9.87
CA GLU A 383 11.82 -42.09 -9.47
C GLU A 383 11.56 -43.36 -8.63
N GLU A 384 10.73 -43.26 -7.59
CA GLU A 384 10.35 -44.41 -6.75
C GLU A 384 9.62 -45.50 -7.56
N ALA A 385 8.72 -45.11 -8.46
CA ALA A 385 7.95 -46.04 -9.28
C ALA A 385 8.81 -46.78 -10.29
N GLN A 386 9.71 -46.08 -10.99
CA GLN A 386 10.64 -46.70 -11.95
C GLN A 386 11.62 -47.63 -11.25
N SER A 387 12.16 -47.22 -10.10
CA SER A 387 13.03 -48.06 -9.28
C SER A 387 12.32 -49.33 -8.80
N THR A 388 11.07 -49.19 -8.31
CA THR A 388 10.25 -50.33 -7.88
C THR A 388 9.89 -51.25 -9.05
N GLU A 389 9.54 -50.70 -10.21
CA GLU A 389 9.24 -51.49 -11.41
C GLU A 389 10.46 -52.30 -11.88
N ALA A 390 11.62 -51.65 -11.98
CA ALA A 390 12.87 -52.29 -12.37
C ALA A 390 13.26 -53.40 -11.39
N TYR A 391 13.11 -53.14 -10.09
CA TYR A 391 13.38 -54.12 -9.04
C TYR A 391 12.46 -55.34 -9.16
N LEU A 392 11.15 -55.14 -9.29
CA LEU A 392 10.19 -56.25 -9.37
C LEU A 392 10.38 -57.09 -10.63
N LYS A 393 10.69 -56.46 -11.77
CA LYS A 393 11.08 -57.16 -13.01
C LYS A 393 12.34 -57.99 -12.81
N GLY A 394 13.39 -57.42 -12.20
CA GLY A 394 14.62 -58.13 -11.90
C GLY A 394 14.43 -59.27 -10.89
N LEU A 395 13.57 -59.07 -9.88
CA LEU A 395 13.25 -60.08 -8.88
C LEU A 395 12.53 -61.28 -9.52
N GLN A 396 11.60 -61.03 -10.45
CA GLN A 396 10.92 -62.08 -11.20
C GLN A 396 11.92 -63.00 -11.93
N ASP A 397 12.89 -62.42 -12.64
CA ASP A 397 13.90 -63.18 -13.37
C ASP A 397 14.89 -63.89 -12.42
N SER A 398 15.27 -63.22 -11.33
CA SER A 398 16.15 -63.77 -10.30
C SER A 398 15.54 -65.00 -9.62
N ILE A 399 14.27 -64.94 -9.20
CA ILE A 399 13.57 -66.08 -8.59
C ILE A 399 13.51 -67.25 -9.56
N ARG A 400 13.15 -66.99 -10.83
CA ARG A 400 13.07 -68.04 -11.86
C ARG A 400 14.41 -68.73 -12.09
N LYS A 401 15.53 -67.99 -12.03
CA LYS A 401 16.87 -68.54 -12.21
C LYS A 401 17.41 -69.27 -10.96
N LYS A 402 17.12 -68.74 -9.77
CA LYS A 402 17.65 -69.26 -8.49
C LYS A 402 16.95 -70.53 -8.02
N TYR A 403 15.68 -70.71 -8.36
CA TYR A 403 14.87 -71.84 -7.93
C TYR A 403 14.39 -72.69 -9.13
N PRO A 404 15.30 -73.43 -9.82
CA PRO A 404 14.91 -74.38 -10.83
C PRO A 404 14.21 -75.59 -10.18
N CYS A 405 13.24 -76.16 -10.89
CA CYS A 405 12.49 -77.33 -10.42
C CYS A 405 12.76 -78.52 -11.35
N ASP A 406 13.45 -79.54 -10.85
CA ASP A 406 13.69 -80.82 -11.53
C ASP A 406 13.20 -81.99 -10.65
N LYS A 407 12.63 -83.02 -11.28
CA LYS A 407 12.17 -84.26 -10.63
C LYS A 407 13.31 -85.07 -10.02
N ASN A 408 14.55 -84.83 -10.45
CA ASN A 408 15.73 -85.54 -9.96
C ASN A 408 16.39 -84.89 -8.72
N MET A 409 15.81 -83.84 -8.16
CA MET A 409 16.38 -83.13 -7.01
C MET A 409 16.27 -83.96 -5.72
N PRO A 410 17.35 -84.06 -4.91
CA PRO A 410 17.31 -84.80 -3.65
C PRO A 410 16.46 -84.06 -2.59
N LEU A 411 15.80 -84.83 -1.72
CA LEU A 411 14.86 -84.31 -0.70
C LEU A 411 15.48 -83.23 0.19
N GLN A 412 16.72 -83.41 0.65
CA GLN A 412 17.39 -82.46 1.53
C GLN A 412 17.60 -81.08 0.86
N HIS A 413 17.98 -81.07 -0.41
CA HIS A 413 18.15 -79.84 -1.18
C HIS A 413 16.82 -79.12 -1.43
N LEU A 414 15.73 -79.86 -1.66
CA LEU A 414 14.39 -79.29 -1.79
C LEU A 414 13.95 -78.59 -0.50
N LEU A 415 14.19 -79.18 0.68
CA LEU A 415 13.84 -78.58 1.96
C LEU A 415 14.62 -77.28 2.22
N GLU A 416 15.90 -77.22 1.85
CA GLU A 416 16.71 -76.00 1.94
C GLU A 416 16.19 -74.91 0.98
N GLN A 417 15.91 -75.25 -0.28
CA GLN A 417 15.33 -74.33 -1.27
C GLN A 417 13.99 -73.76 -0.82
N ILE A 418 13.09 -74.58 -0.25
CA ILE A 418 11.79 -74.14 0.28
C ILE A 418 11.98 -73.13 1.41
N LYS A 419 12.89 -73.40 2.35
CA LYS A 419 13.18 -72.48 3.47
C LYS A 419 13.73 -71.14 2.98
N GLU A 420 14.55 -71.12 1.93
CA GLU A 420 14.97 -69.85 1.32
C GLU A 420 13.81 -69.14 0.59
N LEU A 421 12.95 -69.90 -0.09
CA LEU A 421 11.81 -69.35 -0.82
C LEU A 421 10.78 -68.69 0.11
N GLU A 422 10.61 -69.21 1.33
CA GLU A 422 9.80 -68.57 2.38
C GLU A 422 10.36 -67.19 2.77
N LYS A 423 11.69 -67.03 2.84
CA LYS A 423 12.31 -65.72 3.07
C LYS A 423 12.12 -64.76 1.90
N GLU A 424 12.18 -65.25 0.66
CA GLU A 424 11.88 -64.43 -0.53
C GLU A 424 10.41 -63.98 -0.54
N ARG A 425 9.47 -64.81 -0.08
CA ARG A 425 8.06 -64.44 0.10
C ARG A 425 7.89 -63.28 1.07
N GLU A 426 8.61 -63.27 2.19
CA GLU A 426 8.56 -62.15 3.15
C GLU A 426 9.00 -60.83 2.50
N LYS A 427 10.07 -60.84 1.71
CA LYS A 427 10.52 -59.66 0.95
C LYS A 427 9.45 -59.16 -0.02
N ILE A 428 8.81 -60.07 -0.76
CA ILE A 428 7.71 -59.73 -1.68
C ILE A 428 6.53 -59.08 -0.95
N LEU A 429 6.21 -59.52 0.28
CA LEU A 429 5.15 -58.90 1.07
C LEU A 429 5.48 -57.46 1.47
N GLU A 430 6.75 -57.15 1.76
CA GLU A 430 7.18 -55.77 1.99
C GLU A 430 7.03 -54.91 0.72
N TYR A 431 7.43 -55.43 -0.44
CA TYR A 431 7.23 -54.73 -1.72
C TYR A 431 5.75 -54.55 -2.07
N LYS A 432 4.87 -55.48 -1.69
CA LYS A 432 3.42 -55.31 -1.83
C LYS A 432 2.96 -54.04 -1.09
N ARG A 433 3.49 -53.77 0.10
CA ARG A 433 3.21 -52.54 0.85
C ARG A 433 3.73 -51.30 0.13
N GLN A 434 4.96 -51.35 -0.38
CA GLN A 434 5.55 -50.23 -1.15
C GLN A 434 4.74 -49.93 -2.43
N VAL A 435 4.33 -50.96 -3.18
CA VAL A 435 3.47 -50.81 -4.36
C VAL A 435 2.12 -50.21 -3.98
N GLN A 436 1.52 -50.63 -2.88
CA GLN A 436 0.26 -50.04 -2.42
C GLN A 436 0.41 -48.55 -2.09
N ASN A 437 1.54 -48.15 -1.51
CA ASN A 437 1.84 -46.74 -1.25
C ASN A 437 1.98 -45.95 -2.57
N LEU A 438 2.65 -46.50 -3.58
CA LEU A 438 2.75 -45.89 -4.91
C LEU A 438 1.38 -45.75 -5.59
N VAL A 439 0.51 -46.77 -5.49
CA VAL A 439 -0.87 -46.71 -6.01
C VAL A 439 -1.68 -45.60 -5.34
N ASN A 440 -1.44 -45.33 -4.06
CA ASN A 440 -2.12 -44.24 -3.35
C ASN A 440 -1.55 -42.88 -3.73
N LYS A 441 -0.22 -42.76 -3.87
CA LYS A 441 0.45 -41.52 -4.32
C LYS A 441 0.02 -41.14 -5.75
N SER A 442 -0.04 -42.10 -6.68
CA SER A 442 -0.32 -41.86 -8.10
C SER A 442 -1.64 -41.11 -8.35
N LYS A 443 -2.64 -41.32 -7.50
CA LYS A 443 -3.95 -40.64 -7.57
C LYS A 443 -3.89 -39.14 -7.29
N LYS A 444 -2.79 -38.65 -6.70
CA LYS A 444 -2.59 -37.25 -6.31
C LYS A 444 -1.55 -36.53 -7.16
N ILE A 445 -0.85 -37.24 -8.04
CA ILE A 445 0.25 -36.66 -8.83
C ILE A 445 -0.31 -35.71 -9.91
N VAL A 446 0.22 -34.50 -9.93
CA VAL A 446 -0.15 -33.46 -10.89
C VAL A 446 0.39 -33.73 -12.30
N GLN A 447 -0.17 -33.05 -13.30
CA GLN A 447 0.30 -33.16 -14.68
C GLN A 447 1.27 -32.02 -15.02
N LEU A 448 2.51 -32.36 -15.37
CA LEU A 448 3.53 -31.38 -15.77
C LEU A 448 3.69 -31.24 -17.28
N LYS A 449 3.59 -32.34 -18.03
CA LYS A 449 3.76 -32.37 -19.49
C LYS A 449 2.91 -31.33 -20.25
N PRO A 450 1.63 -31.12 -19.91
CA PRO A 450 0.79 -30.15 -20.62
C PRO A 450 1.18 -28.68 -20.45
N ARG A 451 2.12 -28.35 -19.55
CA ARG A 451 2.68 -27.00 -19.41
C ARG A 451 3.59 -26.63 -20.58
N ASN A 452 4.11 -27.61 -21.32
CA ASN A 452 4.91 -27.37 -22.52
C ASN A 452 4.03 -26.92 -23.70
N PRO A 453 4.39 -25.85 -24.44
CA PRO A 453 3.66 -25.43 -25.64
C PRO A 453 3.57 -26.49 -26.74
N ASP A 454 4.55 -27.39 -26.81
CA ASP A 454 4.62 -28.46 -27.82
C ASP A 454 3.77 -29.68 -27.47
N TYR A 455 3.21 -29.74 -26.25
CA TYR A 455 2.40 -30.87 -25.83
C TYR A 455 1.11 -30.95 -26.67
N ARG A 456 0.75 -32.17 -27.08
CA ARG A 456 -0.47 -32.45 -27.87
C ARG A 456 -1.24 -33.57 -27.18
N SER A 457 -2.55 -33.38 -27.03
CA SER A 457 -3.46 -34.35 -26.42
C SER A 457 -4.83 -34.28 -27.09
N ASN A 458 -5.48 -35.44 -27.23
CA ASN A 458 -6.84 -35.56 -27.74
C ASN A 458 -7.90 -35.25 -26.66
N LYS A 459 -7.47 -35.05 -25.40
CA LYS A 459 -8.34 -34.71 -24.27
C LYS A 459 -8.12 -33.26 -23.83
N PRO A 460 -9.18 -32.53 -23.42
CA PRO A 460 -9.03 -31.19 -22.90
C PRO A 460 -8.18 -31.18 -21.63
N ILE A 461 -7.36 -30.15 -21.46
CA ILE A 461 -6.53 -29.95 -20.28
C ILE A 461 -7.37 -29.20 -19.24
N ILE A 462 -7.53 -29.80 -18.06
CA ILE A 462 -8.24 -29.19 -16.94
C ILE A 462 -7.22 -28.46 -16.06
N LEU A 463 -7.48 -27.18 -15.78
CA LEU A 463 -6.65 -26.32 -14.95
C LEU A 463 -7.39 -25.96 -13.66
N ARG A 464 -6.63 -25.75 -12.59
CA ARG A 464 -7.13 -25.22 -11.32
C ARG A 464 -6.39 -23.93 -11.01
N ALA A 465 -7.13 -22.89 -10.63
CA ALA A 465 -6.54 -21.63 -10.17
C ALA A 465 -5.84 -21.85 -8.81
N LEU A 466 -4.59 -21.39 -8.69
CA LEU A 466 -3.83 -21.44 -7.44
C LEU A 466 -3.90 -20.15 -6.62
N CYS A 467 -4.38 -19.07 -7.24
CA CYS A 467 -4.66 -17.80 -6.61
C CYS A 467 -5.73 -17.04 -7.39
N ASP A 468 -6.24 -15.97 -6.80
CA ASP A 468 -7.08 -15.02 -7.51
C ASP A 468 -6.24 -14.22 -8.52
N TYR A 469 -6.71 -14.16 -9.77
CA TYR A 469 -6.14 -13.32 -10.81
C TYR A 469 -7.23 -12.45 -11.41
N LYS A 470 -7.01 -11.14 -11.42
CA LYS A 470 -7.93 -10.17 -12.00
C LYS A 470 -7.21 -9.28 -12.99
N GLN A 471 -7.57 -9.34 -14.26
CA GLN A 471 -7.13 -8.39 -15.28
C GLN A 471 -8.36 -7.66 -15.83
N ASP A 472 -8.42 -6.35 -15.58
CA ASP A 472 -9.55 -5.49 -15.94
C ASP A 472 -10.90 -6.03 -15.43
N GLN A 473 -11.75 -6.52 -16.33
CA GLN A 473 -13.07 -7.10 -16.01
C GLN A 473 -13.05 -8.62 -15.86
N VAL A 474 -11.93 -9.28 -16.12
CA VAL A 474 -11.81 -10.75 -16.04
C VAL A 474 -11.24 -11.13 -14.69
N CYS A 475 -12.02 -11.88 -13.90
CA CYS A 475 -11.61 -12.44 -12.62
C CYS A 475 -11.63 -13.96 -12.68
N THR A 476 -10.54 -14.61 -12.28
CA THR A 476 -10.51 -16.05 -11.98
C THR A 476 -10.21 -16.21 -10.50
N HIS A 477 -11.03 -17.01 -9.81
CA HIS A 477 -10.97 -17.17 -8.36
C HIS A 477 -10.25 -18.46 -7.95
N LEU A 478 -9.58 -18.42 -6.79
CA LEU A 478 -9.06 -19.60 -6.12
C LEU A 478 -10.20 -20.61 -5.87
N GLU A 479 -9.98 -21.87 -6.29
CA GLU A 479 -10.90 -22.99 -6.00
C GLU A 479 -10.65 -23.62 -4.61
#